data_AF-A0A7W1W7S3-F1
#
_entry.id   AF-A0A7W1W7S3-F1
#
_cell.length_a   1.000
_cell.length_b   1.000
_cell.length_c   1.000
_cell.angle_alpha   90.00
_cell.angle_beta   90.00
_cell.angle_gamma   90.00
#
_symmetry.space_group_name_H-M   'P 1'
#
loop_
_entity.id
_entity.type
_entity.pdbx_description
1 polymer ?
#
loop_
_entity_poly.entity_id
_entity_poly.type
_entity_poly.pdbx_seq_one_letter_code
_entity_poly.pdbx_strand_id
1 'polypeptide(L)'
;MNFVNTASFAAQMDANDLLKNFREQFHIPKQSNGEDVIYLTGNSLGLQPKTTRNYIEQELKDWETLGVEGHFKAKNPWLPYHEFLTEQMANVVGAK
;
A
#
# COMPACT_ATOMS: atom_id res chain seq x y z
N MET A 1 15.24 -26.24 0.66
CA MET A 1 15.80 -24.99 0.14
C MET A 1 17.10 -24.75 0.91
N ASN A 2 18.25 -24.59 0.23
CA ASN A 2 19.54 -24.39 0.90
C ASN A 2 19.85 -22.89 0.90
N PHE A 3 19.99 -22.30 2.08
CA PHE A 3 20.32 -20.89 2.23
C PHE A 3 21.83 -20.72 2.44
N VAL A 4 22.42 -19.73 1.76
CA VAL A 4 23.85 -19.41 1.85
C VAL A 4 24.01 -17.96 2.30
N ASN A 5 24.84 -17.72 3.32
CA ASN A 5 25.06 -16.38 3.86
C ASN A 5 26.09 -15.60 3.01
N THR A 6 25.73 -15.26 1.77
CA THR A 6 26.53 -14.44 0.87
C THR A 6 25.68 -13.39 0.16
N ALA A 7 26.27 -12.24 -0.18
CA ALA A 7 25.58 -11.19 -0.91
C ALA A 7 25.10 -11.63 -2.31
N SER A 8 25.87 -12.49 -2.99
CA SER A 8 25.49 -13.04 -4.30
C SER A 8 24.22 -13.90 -4.23
N PHE A 9 24.07 -14.66 -3.15
CA PHE A 9 22.88 -15.47 -2.93
C PHE A 9 21.65 -14.60 -2.69
N ALA A 10 21.77 -13.53 -1.88
CA ALA A 10 20.68 -12.56 -1.67
C ALA A 10 20.25 -11.89 -2.99
N ALA A 11 21.20 -11.41 -3.79
CA ALA A 11 20.90 -10.80 -5.10
C ALA A 11 20.22 -11.78 -6.07
N GLN A 12 20.57 -13.07 -6.03
CA GLN A 12 19.88 -14.10 -6.82
C GLN A 12 18.43 -14.30 -6.35
N MET A 13 18.17 -14.25 -5.04
CA MET A 13 16.80 -14.34 -4.50
C MET A 13 15.97 -13.14 -4.94
N ASP A 14 16.51 -11.91 -4.88
CA ASP A 14 15.83 -10.70 -5.36
C ASP A 14 15.51 -10.77 -6.86
N ALA A 15 16.43 -11.32 -7.67
CA ALA A 15 16.21 -11.47 -9.11
C ALA A 15 15.04 -12.40 -9.45
N ASN A 16 14.86 -13.46 -8.64
CA ASN A 16 13.85 -14.50 -8.80
C ASN A 16 12.52 -14.20 -8.09
N ASP A 17 12.44 -13.11 -7.31
CA ASP A 17 11.21 -12.73 -6.61
C ASP A 17 10.14 -12.24 -7.61
N LEU A 18 9.03 -12.99 -7.69
CA LEU A 18 7.87 -12.65 -8.52
C LEU A 18 7.12 -11.41 -8.01
N LEU A 19 7.33 -11.01 -6.76
CA LEU A 19 6.68 -9.86 -6.11
C LEU A 19 7.55 -8.60 -6.10
N LYS A 20 8.78 -8.65 -6.65
CA LYS A 20 9.74 -7.54 -6.56
C LYS A 20 9.21 -6.20 -7.06
N ASN A 21 8.30 -6.23 -8.03
CA ASN A 21 7.68 -5.03 -8.59
C ASN A 21 6.74 -4.31 -7.61
N PHE A 22 6.21 -4.99 -6.58
CA PHE A 22 5.40 -4.34 -5.55
C PHE A 22 6.21 -3.33 -4.74
N ARG A 23 7.52 -3.51 -4.62
CA ARG A 23 8.43 -2.54 -3.98
C ARG A 23 8.24 -1.13 -4.55
N GLU A 24 8.06 -1.03 -5.86
CA GLU A 24 7.92 0.24 -6.56
C GLU A 24 6.59 0.96 -6.27
N GLN A 25 5.64 0.29 -5.64
CA GLN A 25 4.34 0.86 -5.28
C GLN A 25 4.36 1.60 -3.94
N PHE A 26 5.48 1.64 -3.23
CA PHE A 26 5.62 2.28 -1.92
C PHE A 26 6.61 3.45 -1.94
N HIS A 27 6.39 4.43 -1.06
CA HIS A 27 7.38 5.44 -0.74
C HIS A 27 8.37 4.89 0.29
N ILE A 28 9.64 4.83 -0.10
CA ILE A 28 10.72 4.31 0.75
C ILE A 28 11.59 5.50 1.18
N PRO A 29 11.75 5.74 2.50
CA PRO A 29 12.61 6.81 2.99
C PRO A 29 14.03 6.66 2.47
N LYS A 30 14.66 7.79 2.16
CA LYS A 30 16.05 7.85 1.73
C LYS A 30 16.97 8.23 2.88
N GLN A 31 18.14 7.62 2.92
CA GLN A 31 19.26 8.04 3.75
C GLN A 31 19.88 9.33 3.20
N SER A 32 20.78 9.95 3.97
CA SER A 32 21.46 11.19 3.56
C SER A 32 22.32 11.04 2.31
N ASN A 33 22.77 9.82 2.00
CA ASN A 33 23.52 9.48 0.79
C ASN A 33 22.62 9.15 -0.42
N GLY A 34 21.29 9.23 -0.29
CA GLY A 34 20.32 8.94 -1.35
C GLY A 34 19.91 7.46 -1.49
N GLU A 35 20.54 6.55 -0.75
CA GLU A 35 20.16 5.14 -0.71
C GLU A 35 18.86 4.92 0.05
N ASP A 36 18.15 3.84 -0.25
CA ASP A 36 16.97 3.48 0.53
C ASP A 36 17.34 3.14 1.98
N VAL A 37 16.49 3.52 2.93
CA VAL A 37 16.57 3.04 4.31
C VAL A 37 16.21 1.56 4.35
N ILE A 38 16.96 0.78 5.13
CA ILE A 38 16.59 -0.60 5.48
C ILE A 38 15.47 -0.55 6.52
N TYR A 39 14.22 -0.52 6.04
CA TYR A 39 13.04 -0.29 6.87
C TYR A 39 12.46 -1.60 7.43
N LEU A 40 12.93 -2.01 8.61
CA LEU A 40 12.54 -3.28 9.27
C LEU A 40 11.43 -3.09 10.33
N THR A 41 10.63 -2.03 10.24
CA THR A 41 9.59 -1.68 11.23
C THR A 41 8.18 -1.62 10.62
N GLY A 42 7.98 -2.25 9.46
CA GLY A 42 6.69 -2.27 8.74
C GLY A 42 5.54 -2.93 9.53
N ASN A 43 5.86 -3.73 10.53
CA ASN A 43 4.90 -4.32 11.47
C ASN A 43 4.29 -3.31 12.45
N SER A 44 4.99 -2.20 12.72
CA SER A 44 4.48 -1.14 13.59
C SER A 44 3.77 -0.06 12.76
N LEU A 45 4.40 0.37 11.66
CA LEU A 45 3.82 1.33 10.72
C LEU A 45 4.25 0.94 9.31
N GLY A 46 3.29 0.59 8.47
CA GLY A 46 3.55 0.26 7.07
C GLY A 46 4.03 1.47 6.28
N LEU A 47 4.87 1.24 5.27
CA LEU A 47 5.23 2.28 4.30
C LEU A 47 3.99 2.75 3.55
N GLN A 48 3.96 4.04 3.21
CA GLN A 48 2.85 4.63 2.47
C GLN A 48 2.79 4.08 1.02
N PRO A 49 1.68 3.46 0.60
CA PRO A 49 1.44 3.19 -0.81
C PRO A 49 1.38 4.49 -1.61
N LYS A 50 2.02 4.55 -2.79
CA LYS A 50 2.07 5.74 -3.65
C LYS A 50 0.69 6.25 -4.08
N THR A 51 -0.29 5.35 -4.15
CA THR A 51 -1.68 5.68 -4.52
C THR A 51 -2.44 6.42 -3.42
N THR A 52 -1.98 6.36 -2.16
CA THR A 52 -2.70 6.91 -0.99
C THR A 52 -3.10 8.37 -1.17
N ARG A 53 -2.17 9.20 -1.68
CA ARG A 53 -2.42 10.63 -1.88
C ARG A 53 -3.60 10.86 -2.84
N ASN A 54 -3.61 10.17 -3.96
CA ASN A 54 -4.65 10.32 -4.98
C ASN A 54 -6.04 9.93 -4.44
N TYR A 55 -6.13 8.88 -3.62
CA TYR A 55 -7.38 8.49 -2.98
C TYR A 55 -7.88 9.57 -2.01
N ILE A 56 -6.99 10.13 -1.18
CA ILE A 56 -7.37 11.19 -0.24
C ILE A 56 -7.80 12.45 -0.99
N GLU A 57 -7.03 12.88 -2.00
CA GLU A 57 -7.35 14.07 -2.80
C GLU A 57 -8.71 13.94 -3.51
N GLN A 58 -9.06 12.75 -3.98
CA GLN A 58 -10.38 12.48 -4.54
C GLN A 58 -11.50 12.70 -3.52
N GLU A 59 -11.39 12.14 -2.32
CA GLU A 59 -12.44 12.30 -1.29
C GLU A 59 -12.56 13.74 -0.81
N LEU A 60 -11.43 14.45 -0.69
CA LEU A 60 -11.42 15.88 -0.40
C LEU A 60 -12.13 16.69 -1.49
N LYS A 61 -11.94 16.32 -2.76
CA LYS A 61 -12.62 16.99 -3.88
C LYS A 61 -14.12 16.72 -3.89
N ASP A 62 -14.53 15.49 -3.60
CA ASP A 62 -15.94 15.14 -3.48
C ASP A 62 -16.58 15.91 -2.33
N TRP A 63 -15.89 16.07 -1.20
CA TRP A 63 -16.38 16.86 -0.09
C TRP A 63 -16.50 18.36 -0.43
N GLU A 64 -15.48 18.94 -1.06
CA GLU A 64 -15.48 20.34 -1.52
C GLU A 64 -16.69 20.64 -2.43
N THR A 65 -17.07 19.68 -3.28
CA THR A 65 -18.07 19.91 -4.34
C THR A 65 -19.49 19.45 -3.99
N LEU A 66 -19.65 18.43 -3.14
CA LEU A 66 -20.93 17.82 -2.83
C LEU A 66 -21.41 18.09 -1.41
N GLY A 67 -20.51 18.41 -0.48
CA GLY A 67 -20.86 18.53 0.94
C GLY A 67 -21.54 17.25 1.46
N VAL A 68 -22.71 17.40 2.09
CA VAL A 68 -23.49 16.27 2.64
C VAL A 68 -23.94 15.27 1.58
N GLU A 69 -24.12 15.70 0.32
CA GLU A 69 -24.54 14.82 -0.76
C GLU A 69 -23.47 13.77 -1.11
N GLY A 70 -22.22 13.97 -0.67
CA GLY A 70 -21.13 13.00 -0.82
C GLY A 70 -21.44 11.63 -0.19
N HIS A 71 -22.33 11.58 0.80
CA HIS A 71 -22.81 10.31 1.36
C HIS A 71 -23.37 9.35 0.30
N PHE A 72 -23.96 9.89 -0.77
CA PHE A 72 -24.64 9.12 -1.80
C PHE A 72 -24.04 9.32 -3.20
N LYS A 73 -23.42 10.48 -3.45
CA LYS A 73 -23.02 10.92 -4.80
C LYS A 73 -21.50 11.08 -5.00
N ALA A 74 -20.69 10.89 -3.96
CA ALA A 74 -19.23 10.85 -4.12
C ALA A 74 -18.83 9.69 -5.04
N LYS A 75 -17.62 9.75 -5.60
CA LYS A 75 -17.08 8.66 -6.42
C LYS A 75 -17.06 7.35 -5.65
N ASN A 76 -16.72 7.41 -4.37
CA ASN A 76 -16.90 6.34 -3.41
C ASN A 76 -17.93 6.80 -2.36
N PRO A 77 -19.22 6.46 -2.49
CA PRO A 77 -20.26 6.93 -1.57
C PRO A 77 -19.91 6.62 -0.11
N TRP A 78 -20.01 7.64 0.76
CA TRP A 78 -19.52 7.50 2.12
C TRP A 78 -20.42 6.67 3.04
N LEU A 79 -21.73 6.59 2.74
CA LEU A 79 -22.65 5.81 3.59
C LEU A 79 -22.28 4.30 3.64
N PRO A 80 -22.03 3.62 2.51
CA PRO A 80 -21.64 2.21 2.49
C PRO A 80 -20.11 1.97 2.56
N TYR A 81 -19.28 2.93 2.99
CA TYR A 81 -17.81 2.85 2.82
C TYR A 81 -17.16 1.56 3.36
N HIS A 82 -17.70 1.00 4.44
CA HIS A 82 -17.18 -0.20 5.12
C HIS A 82 -17.32 -1.46 4.24
N GLU A 83 -18.30 -1.49 3.34
CA GLU A 83 -18.53 -2.61 2.43
C GLU A 83 -17.39 -2.74 1.41
N PHE A 84 -16.76 -1.61 1.01
CA PHE A 84 -15.68 -1.59 0.02
C PHE A 84 -14.39 -2.31 0.44
N LEU A 85 -14.24 -2.61 1.73
CA LEU A 85 -13.10 -3.37 2.27
C LEU A 85 -13.45 -4.84 2.55
N THR A 86 -14.74 -5.16 2.65
CA THR A 86 -15.19 -6.42 3.25
C THR A 86 -14.77 -7.62 2.41
N GLU A 87 -15.02 -7.60 1.09
CA GLU A 87 -14.66 -8.71 0.20
C GLU A 87 -13.14 -8.92 0.09
N GLN A 88 -12.37 -7.84 -0.01
CA GLN A 88 -10.92 -7.89 -0.13
C GLN A 88 -10.31 -8.41 1.18
N MET A 89 -10.81 -7.94 2.32
CA MET A 89 -10.31 -8.39 3.63
C MET A 89 -10.70 -9.84 3.92
N ALA A 90 -11.88 -10.29 3.46
CA ALA A 90 -12.31 -11.68 3.58
C ALA A 90 -11.29 -12.64 2.95
N ASN A 91 -10.75 -12.32 1.79
CA ASN A 91 -9.68 -13.10 1.15
C ASN A 91 -8.38 -13.14 1.98
N VAL A 92 -8.06 -12.06 2.71
CA VAL A 92 -6.85 -11.97 3.55
C VAL A 92 -6.98 -12.81 4.82
N VAL A 93 -8.16 -12.81 5.45
CA VAL A 93 -8.39 -13.51 6.73
C VAL A 93 -9.03 -14.89 6.59
N GLY A 94 -9.37 -15.31 5.37
CA GLY A 94 -10.02 -16.60 5.10
C GLY A 94 -11.51 -16.64 5.44
N ALA A 95 -12.22 -15.51 5.33
CA ALA A 95 -13.66 -15.39 5.53
C ALA A 95 -14.42 -15.44 4.18
N LYS A 96 -15.76 -15.33 4.23
CA LYS A 96 -16.67 -15.25 3.07
C LYS A 96 -17.69 -14.16 3.28
#